data_AF-A0A227P672-F1
#
_entry.id   AF-A0A227P672-F1
#
_cell.length_a   1.000
_cell.length_b   1.000
_cell.length_c   1.000
_cell.angle_alpha   90.00
_cell.angle_beta   90.00
_cell.angle_gamma   90.00
#
_symmetry.space_group_name_H-M   'P 1'
#
loop_
_entity.id
_entity.type
_entity.pdbx_description
1 polymer ?
#
loop_
_entity_poly.entity_id
_entity_poly.type
_entity_poly.pdbx_seq_one_letter_code
_entity_poly.pdbx_strand_id
1 'polypeptide(L)' 'MEESKTKIYQSYDSKILEALFLKYGLSKYYIRQSVNGSVQGIIPDNIKKDYAAMEKVSKEFVMILIQKTMG' A
#
# COMPACT_ATOMS: atom_id res chain seq x y z
N MET A 1 -21.39 -26.67 8.44
CA MET A 1 -21.47 -25.20 8.34
C MET A 1 -20.19 -24.78 7.64
N GLU A 2 -20.24 -24.55 6.33
CA GLU A 2 -19.04 -24.17 5.57
C GLU A 2 -18.62 -22.76 5.99
N GLU A 3 -17.41 -22.63 6.52
CA GLU A 3 -16.79 -21.34 6.78
C GLU A 3 -16.70 -20.59 5.44
N SER A 4 -17.54 -19.57 5.29
CA SER A 4 -17.45 -18.65 4.15
C SER A 4 -16.06 -18.02 4.20
N LYS A 5 -15.18 -18.44 3.28
CA LYS A 5 -13.87 -17.83 3.02
C LYS A 5 -14.12 -16.38 2.59
N THR A 6 -14.34 -15.50 3.56
CA THR A 6 -14.36 -14.06 3.33
C THR A 6 -13.00 -13.73 2.74
N LYS A 7 -12.98 -13.37 1.44
CA LYS A 7 -11.77 -12.88 0.78
C LYS A 7 -11.21 -11.80 1.69
N ILE A 8 -10.07 -12.06 2.33
CA ILE A 8 -9.32 -11.05 3.07
C ILE A 8 -8.96 -10.02 2.01
N TYR A 9 -9.75 -8.94 1.94
CA TYR A 9 -9.42 -7.81 1.10
C TYR A 9 -8.12 -7.27 1.67
N GLN A 10 -7.02 -7.39 0.92
CA GLN A 10 -5.78 -6.72 1.28
C GLN A 10 -6.07 -5.21 1.26
N SER A 11 -6.40 -4.67 2.44
CA SER A 11 -6.63 -3.24 2.59
C SER A 11 -5.29 -2.55 2.51
N TYR A 12 -4.97 -2.02 1.34
CA TYR A 12 -3.84 -1.12 1.15
C TYR A 12 -4.00 0.12 2.03
N ASP A 13 -2.89 0.66 2.51
CA ASP A 13 -2.85 1.87 3.31
C ASP A 13 -3.44 3.05 2.51
N SER A 14 -4.54 3.60 3.04
CA SER A 14 -5.28 4.69 2.38
C SER A 14 -4.46 5.97 2.20
N LYS A 15 -3.53 6.26 3.11
CA LYS A 15 -2.67 7.45 3.04
C LYS A 15 -1.60 7.28 1.98
N ILE A 16 -1.03 6.08 1.86
CA ILE A 16 -0.07 5.76 0.80
C ILE A 16 -0.76 5.82 -0.56
N LEU A 17 -1.98 5.27 -0.68
CA LEU A 17 -2.76 5.38 -1.91
C LEU A 17 -3.08 6.84 -2.28
N GLU A 18 -3.37 7.69 -1.30
CA GLU A 18 -3.55 9.13 -1.54
C GLU A 18 -2.27 9.80 -2.03
N ALA A 19 -1.13 9.52 -1.38
CA ALA A 19 0.16 10.07 -1.77
C ALA A 19 0.53 9.67 -3.21
N LEU A 20 0.27 8.42 -3.60
CA LEU A 20 0.50 7.95 -4.96
C LEU A 20 -0.48 8.57 -5.96
N PHE A 21 -1.74 8.79 -5.57
CA PHE A 21 -2.71 9.53 -6.39
C PHE A 21 -2.21 10.94 -6.69
N LEU A 22 -1.71 11.65 -5.69
CA LEU A 22 -1.15 12.99 -5.85
C LEU A 22 0.15 12.99 -6.67
N LYS A 23 1.03 12.00 -6.47
CA LYS A 23 2.32 11.89 -7.19
C LYS A 23 2.16 11.58 -8.67
N TYR A 24 1.28 10.64 -9.01
CA TYR A 24 1.16 10.12 -10.37
C TYR A 24 -0.01 10.71 -11.16
N GLY A 25 -1.00 11.32 -10.49
CA GLY A 25 -2.22 11.84 -11.14
C GLY A 25 -3.13 10.75 -11.72
N LEU A 26 -2.94 9.49 -11.31
CA LEU A 26 -3.68 8.33 -11.80
C LEU A 26 -4.74 7.91 -10.79
N SER A 27 -5.84 7.32 -11.27
CA SER A 27 -6.94 6.91 -10.39
C SER A 27 -6.46 5.92 -9.31
N LYS A 28 -7.03 6.03 -8.11
CA LYS A 28 -6.73 5.11 -7.00
C LYS A 28 -7.00 3.65 -7.37
N TYR A 29 -7.96 3.39 -8.28
CA TYR A 29 -8.20 2.06 -8.81
C TYR A 29 -6.99 1.54 -9.61
N TYR A 30 -6.47 2.33 -10.55
CA TYR A 30 -5.30 1.95 -11.33
C TYR A 30 -4.05 1.77 -10.46
N ILE A 31 -3.88 2.62 -9.44
CA ILE A 31 -2.79 2.47 -8.46
C ILE A 31 -2.90 1.14 -7.73
N ARG A 32 -4.10 0.74 -7.26
CA ARG A 32 -4.30 -0.58 -6.62
C ARG A 32 -3.98 -1.73 -7.57
N GLN A 33 -4.38 -1.63 -8.83
CA GLN A 33 -4.04 -2.64 -9.84
C GLN A 33 -2.54 -2.70 -10.14
N SER A 34 -1.84 -1.58 -10.00
CA SER A 34 -0.38 -1.53 -10.13
C SER A 34 0.31 -2.19 -8.93
N VAL A 35 -0.15 -1.87 -7.71
CA VAL A 35 0.40 -2.44 -6.47
C VAL A 35 0.17 -3.96 -6.41
N ASN A 36 -1.03 -4.43 -6.78
CA ASN A 36 -1.37 -5.85 -6.77
C ASN A 36 -0.76 -6.66 -7.94
N GLY A 37 -0.18 -5.98 -8.94
CA GLY A 37 0.45 -6.59 -10.10
C GLY A 37 -0.49 -7.06 -11.22
N SER A 38 -1.76 -6.64 -11.22
CA SER A 38 -2.72 -6.96 -12.27
C SER A 38 -2.45 -6.20 -13.58
N VAL A 39 -1.71 -5.08 -13.50
CA VAL A 39 -1.20 -4.36 -14.66
C VAL A 39 0.33 -4.34 -14.65
N GLN A 40 0.94 -4.43 -15.83
CA GLN A 40 2.39 -4.50 -16.01
C GLN A 40 2.87 -3.32 -16.86
N GLY A 41 4.10 -2.88 -16.60
CA GLY A 41 4.75 -1.80 -17.34
C GLY A 41 5.55 -0.90 -16.41
N ILE A 42 6.34 0.00 -17.01
CA ILE A 42 7.28 0.86 -16.28
C ILE A 42 6.56 1.70 -15.20
N ILE A 43 5.40 2.29 -15.54
CA ILE A 43 4.63 3.12 -14.60
C ILE A 43 4.06 2.26 -13.45
N PRO A 44 3.32 1.15 -13.70
CA PRO A 44 2.89 0.24 -12.65
C PRO A 44 4.02 -0.28 -11.74
N ASP A 45 5.17 -0.63 -12.33
CA ASP A 45 6.33 -1.14 -11.58
C ASP A 45 6.90 -0.07 -10.65
N ASN A 46 6.96 1.18 -11.10
CA ASN A 46 7.37 2.31 -10.27
C ASN A 46 6.37 2.59 -9.15
N ILE A 47 5.07 2.55 -9.43
CA ILE A 47 4.01 2.70 -8.41
C ILE A 47 4.14 1.60 -7.34
N LYS A 48 4.37 0.35 -7.75
CA LYS A 48 4.51 -0.79 -6.84
C LYS A 48 5.74 -0.64 -5.94
N LYS A 49 6.88 -0.23 -6.51
CA LYS A 49 8.12 0.04 -5.75
C LYS A 49 7.93 1.18 -4.76
N ASP A 50 7.32 2.28 -5.18
CA ASP A 50 7.06 3.43 -4.31
C ASP A 50 6.12 3.07 -3.15
N TYR A 51 5.04 2.32 -3.44
CA TYR A 51 4.11 1.86 -2.40
C TYR A 51 4.87 1.04 -1.33
N ALA A 52 5.66 0.05 -1.76
CA ALA A 52 6.41 -0.80 -0.85
C ALA A 52 7.42 -0.01 -0.01
N ALA A 53 8.09 0.98 -0.60
CA ALA A 53 9.02 1.85 0.10
C ALA A 53 8.31 2.71 1.17
N MET A 54 7.19 3.36 0.81
CA MET A 54 6.41 4.16 1.74
C MET A 54 5.83 3.31 2.89
N GLU A 55 5.35 2.10 2.58
CA GLU A 55 4.79 1.20 3.58
C GLU A 55 5.86 0.75 4.58
N LYS A 56 7.06 0.41 4.09
CA LYS A 56 8.20 0.05 4.94
C LYS A 56 8.55 1.19 5.90
N VAL A 57 8.76 2.40 5.37
CA VAL A 57 9.12 3.57 6.20
C VAL A 57 8.02 3.91 7.21
N SER A 58 6.76 3.83 6.80
CA SER A 58 5.61 4.07 7.69
C SER A 58 5.60 3.09 8.87
N LYS A 59 5.77 1.78 8.60
CA LYS A 59 5.82 0.74 9.64
C LYS A 59 7.03 0.92 10.56
N GLU A 60 8.20 1.21 10.01
CA GLU A 60 9.41 1.47 10.79
C GLU A 60 9.22 2.67 11.72
N PHE A 61 8.64 3.76 11.23
CA PHE A 61 8.37 4.95 12.04
C PHE A 61 7.39 4.68 13.18
N VAL A 62 6.29 3.97 12.90
CA VAL A 62 5.32 3.56 13.94
C VAL A 62 5.98 2.68 14.99
N MET A 63 6.81 1.71 14.59
CA MET A 63 7.55 0.85 15.51
C MET A 63 8.50 1.64 16.41
N ILE A 64 9.23 2.61 15.86
CA ILE A 64 10.10 3.51 16.64
C ILE A 64 9.29 4.30 17.67
N LEU A 65 8.13 4.84 17.27
CA LEU A 65 7.26 5.59 18.20
C LEU A 65 6.74 4.72 19.33
N ILE A 66 6.32 3.48 19.04
CA ILE A 66 5.87 2.52 20.05
C ILE A 66 7.00 2.24 21.05
N GLN A 67 8.20 1.92 20.55
CA GLN A 67 9.37 1.64 21.40
C GLN A 67 9.72 2.82 22.31
N LYS A 68 9.67 4.06 21.80
CA LYS A 68 9.92 5.26 22.60
C LYS A 68 8.86 5.55 23.66
N THR A 69 7.63 5.08 23.45
CA THR A 69 6.51 5.35 24.36
C THR A 69 6.36 4.26 25.42
N MET A 70 6.82 3.04 25.13
CA MET A 70 6.69 1.86 26.01
C MET A 70 7.99 1.45 26.71
N GLY A 71 9.14 2.00 26.33
CA GLY A 71 10.44 1.80 26.99
C GLY A 71 10.81 2.98 27.88
#